data_AF-A0A850Y7B7-F1
#
_entry.id   AF-A0A850Y7B7-F1
#
_cell.length_a   1.000
_cell.length_b   1.000
_cell.length_c   1.000
_cell.angle_alpha   90.00
_cell.angle_beta   90.00
_cell.angle_gamma   90.00
#
_symmetry.space_group_name_H-M   'P 1'
#
loop_
_entity.id
_entity.type
_entity.pdbx_description
1 polymer ?
#
loop_
_entity_poly.entity_id
_entity_poly.type
_entity_poly.pdbx_seq_one_letter_code
_entity_poly.pdbx_strand_id
1 'polypeptide(L)'
;GAALGAWPRVAMEASELWVGFVGAGRMAGGLVRGLLQAGKVPASNIVASAPSDKNLDAWRELGCRTTHCNLEVVHRSTLVFLATKPHILPGVLEEIRPAVGPHHIVVSLVAGITIQTLQRLLPPWTKVLRIMPNLPCVVQAGAMVFSRGTNAGDEEAALLKGLLSSCGLCEEVPESYIDIHTGLSGSGVAYVYLFAEALAEGAVKMGMPGALASRIAAQTLLGAAKMLLETGEHPAKLRGDVCTPGGTTIYALHQLEKGALRATVMDAVEAATNRACDMAKD
;
A
#
# COMPACT_ATOMS: atom_id res chain seq x y z
N GLY A 1 -12.98 -21.13 45.80
CA GLY A 1 -11.87 -20.28 45.29
C GLY A 1 -12.39 -19.56 44.07
N ALA A 2 -12.25 -18.23 44.06
CA ALA A 2 -12.96 -17.28 43.22
C ALA A 2 -12.90 -17.56 41.71
N ALA A 3 -14.06 -17.44 41.06
CA ALA A 3 -14.18 -17.26 39.62
C ALA A 3 -13.67 -15.84 39.26
N LEU A 4 -12.56 -15.77 38.53
CA LEU A 4 -12.08 -14.51 37.93
C LEU A 4 -12.88 -14.28 36.66
N GLY A 5 -13.74 -13.25 36.71
CA GLY A 5 -14.59 -12.83 35.60
C GLY A 5 -13.76 -12.40 34.40
N ALA A 6 -14.05 -13.01 33.25
CA ALA A 6 -13.68 -12.44 31.96
C ALA A 6 -14.49 -11.15 31.76
N TRP A 7 -13.80 -10.02 31.66
CA TRP A 7 -14.43 -8.78 31.18
C TRP A 7 -14.93 -8.99 29.73
N PRO A 8 -16.11 -8.47 29.38
CA PRO A 8 -16.57 -8.51 28.00
C PRO A 8 -15.63 -7.66 27.14
N ARG A 9 -15.00 -8.28 26.14
CA ARG A 9 -14.19 -7.59 25.14
C ARG A 9 -15.11 -6.83 24.19
N VAL A 10 -15.12 -5.51 24.31
CA VAL A 10 -15.87 -4.63 23.39
C VAL A 10 -15.02 -4.48 22.12
N ALA A 11 -15.49 -5.05 21.02
CA ALA A 11 -14.98 -4.70 19.70
C ALA A 11 -15.25 -3.21 19.46
N MET A 12 -14.22 -2.41 19.14
CA MET A 12 -14.40 -0.98 18.87
C MET A 12 -15.38 -0.81 17.70
N GLU A 13 -16.49 -0.09 17.94
CA GLU A 13 -17.42 0.27 16.88
C GLU A 13 -16.76 1.29 15.93
N ALA A 14 -17.11 1.23 14.63
CA ALA A 14 -16.57 2.14 13.61
C ALA A 14 -16.84 3.64 13.91
N SER A 15 -17.81 3.94 14.75
CA SER A 15 -18.16 5.28 15.26
C SER A 15 -17.17 5.84 16.28
N GLU A 16 -16.40 4.98 16.96
CA GLU A 16 -15.44 5.35 18.02
C GLU A 16 -13.99 5.41 17.53
N LEU A 17 -13.70 4.86 16.34
CA LEU A 17 -12.35 4.84 15.79
C LEU A 17 -11.96 6.21 15.23
N TRP A 18 -10.87 6.77 15.75
CA TRP A 18 -10.24 7.97 15.22
C TRP A 18 -8.94 7.63 14.49
N VAL A 19 -8.81 8.10 13.25
CA VAL A 19 -7.67 7.83 12.38
C VAL A 19 -6.90 9.11 12.09
N GLY A 20 -5.63 9.10 12.46
CA GLY A 20 -4.70 10.22 12.28
C GLY A 20 -3.70 9.94 11.17
N PHE A 21 -3.37 10.95 10.38
CA PHE A 21 -2.28 10.90 9.40
C PHE A 21 -1.27 12.00 9.67
N VAL A 22 -0.08 11.61 10.11
CA VAL A 22 1.08 12.49 10.16
C VAL A 22 1.71 12.49 8.77
N GLY A 23 1.34 13.48 7.97
CA GLY A 23 1.66 13.56 6.54
C GLY A 23 0.43 13.37 5.65
N ALA A 24 0.06 14.41 4.92
CA ALA A 24 -1.10 14.44 4.02
C ALA A 24 -0.73 14.20 2.54
N GLY A 25 0.28 13.36 2.28
CA GLY A 25 0.78 13.10 0.91
C GLY A 25 -0.15 12.26 0.03
N ARG A 26 0.23 12.07 -1.24
CA ARG A 26 -0.55 11.31 -2.24
C ARG A 26 -0.94 9.90 -1.77
N MET A 27 -0.04 9.17 -1.11
CA MET A 27 -0.31 7.82 -0.63
C MET A 27 -1.34 7.82 0.50
N ALA A 28 -1.15 8.66 1.53
CA ALA A 28 -2.12 8.84 2.60
C ALA A 28 -3.50 9.26 2.05
N GLY A 29 -3.52 10.16 1.05
CA GLY A 29 -4.72 10.55 0.32
C GLY A 29 -5.40 9.40 -0.43
N GLY A 30 -4.65 8.41 -0.92
CA GLY A 30 -5.19 7.20 -1.54
C GLY A 30 -5.88 6.30 -0.52
N LEU A 31 -5.23 6.08 0.62
CA LEU A 31 -5.75 5.25 1.70
C LEU A 31 -7.01 5.86 2.31
N VAL A 32 -6.99 7.15 2.65
CA VAL A 32 -8.16 7.82 3.24
C VAL A 32 -9.38 7.76 2.31
N ARG A 33 -9.19 7.89 1.00
CA ARG A 33 -10.27 7.73 0.03
C ARG A 33 -10.89 6.32 0.08
N GLY A 34 -10.08 5.27 0.22
CA GLY A 34 -10.59 3.91 0.37
C GLY A 34 -11.40 3.72 1.64
N LEU A 35 -10.89 4.21 2.76
CA LEU A 35 -11.60 4.16 4.04
C LEU A 35 -12.97 4.86 3.99
N LEU A 36 -13.01 6.05 3.37
CA LEU A 36 -14.23 6.84 3.23
C LEU A 36 -15.24 6.19 2.27
N GLN A 37 -14.79 5.74 1.09
CA GLN A 37 -15.66 5.11 0.09
C GLN A 37 -16.29 3.81 0.59
N ALA A 38 -15.55 3.04 1.38
CA ALA A 38 -16.05 1.81 2.00
C ALA A 38 -16.85 2.07 3.30
N GLY A 39 -17.05 3.33 3.71
CA GLY A 39 -17.79 3.68 4.92
C GLY A 39 -17.16 3.15 6.21
N LYS A 40 -15.83 2.91 6.21
CA LYS A 40 -15.13 2.29 7.33
C LYS A 40 -14.92 3.25 8.50
N VAL A 41 -14.74 4.54 8.19
CA VAL A 41 -14.52 5.61 9.17
C VAL A 41 -15.20 6.87 8.63
N PRO A 42 -15.99 7.61 9.43
CA PRO A 42 -16.56 8.88 8.98
C PRO A 42 -15.46 9.93 8.84
N ALA A 43 -15.56 10.81 7.84
CA ALA A 43 -14.56 11.85 7.58
C ALA A 43 -14.29 12.75 8.79
N SER A 44 -15.32 13.00 9.62
CA SER A 44 -15.21 13.77 10.87
C SER A 44 -14.27 13.16 11.90
N ASN A 45 -14.00 11.85 11.82
CA ASN A 45 -13.11 11.10 12.71
C ASN A 45 -11.70 10.92 12.12
N ILE A 46 -11.42 11.55 10.97
CA ILE A 46 -10.11 11.52 10.33
C ILE A 46 -9.45 12.88 10.47
N VAL A 47 -8.19 12.90 10.91
CA VAL A 47 -7.38 14.11 11.02
C VAL A 47 -6.03 13.93 10.32
N ALA A 48 -5.61 14.90 9.51
CA ALA A 48 -4.31 14.88 8.85
C ALA A 48 -3.49 16.14 9.15
N SER A 49 -2.18 15.97 9.30
CA SER A 49 -1.22 17.07 9.39
C SER A 49 -0.32 17.17 8.17
N ALA A 50 0.03 18.41 7.81
CA ALA A 50 1.06 18.71 6.84
C ALA A 50 1.63 20.12 7.07
N PRO A 51 2.87 20.40 6.63
CA PRO A 51 3.48 21.73 6.79
C PRO A 51 2.85 22.82 5.90
N SER A 52 2.02 22.45 4.91
CA SER A 52 1.40 23.42 4.00
C SER A 52 -0.02 23.02 3.59
N ASP A 53 -0.85 24.03 3.33
CA ASP A 53 -2.25 23.87 2.94
C ASP A 53 -2.44 23.13 1.61
N LYS A 54 -1.47 23.23 0.70
CA LYS A 54 -1.50 22.54 -0.60
C LYS A 54 -1.75 21.03 -0.47
N ASN A 55 -1.27 20.41 0.61
CA ASN A 55 -1.50 18.98 0.86
C ASN A 55 -2.80 18.71 1.63
N LEU A 56 -3.38 19.73 2.28
CA LEU A 56 -4.56 19.64 3.14
C LEU A 56 -5.87 19.95 2.41
N ASP A 57 -5.84 20.73 1.32
CA ASP A 57 -7.06 21.11 0.59
C ASP A 57 -7.86 19.89 0.13
N ALA A 58 -7.19 18.90 -0.47
CA ALA A 58 -7.84 17.64 -0.88
C ALA A 58 -8.41 16.84 0.31
N TRP A 59 -7.93 17.03 1.54
CA TRP A 59 -8.46 16.38 2.73
C TRP A 59 -9.70 17.13 3.27
N ARG A 60 -9.69 18.46 3.20
CA ARG A 60 -10.86 19.30 3.54
C ARG A 60 -12.03 19.02 2.60
N GLU A 61 -11.75 18.87 1.30
CA GLU A 61 -12.75 18.49 0.28
C GLU A 61 -13.38 17.11 0.58
N LEU A 62 -12.63 16.20 1.20
CA LEU A 62 -13.13 14.90 1.67
C LEU A 62 -13.89 15.00 3.00
N GLY A 63 -14.00 16.19 3.60
CA GLY A 63 -14.63 16.41 4.90
C GLY A 63 -13.78 16.02 6.10
N CYS A 64 -12.48 15.74 5.89
CA CYS A 64 -11.55 15.39 6.96
C CYS A 64 -11.10 16.63 7.74
N ARG A 65 -10.71 16.44 8.99
CA ARG A 65 -10.05 17.47 9.78
C ARG A 65 -8.60 17.63 9.33
N THR A 66 -8.10 18.85 9.39
CA THR A 66 -6.71 19.16 8.99
C THR A 66 -6.04 20.07 10.00
N THR A 67 -4.75 19.89 10.22
CA THR A 67 -3.95 20.70 11.14
C THR A 67 -2.51 20.87 10.61
N HIS A 68 -1.75 21.80 11.16
CA HIS A 68 -0.31 21.91 10.94
C HIS A 68 0.51 21.31 12.08
N CYS A 69 -0.15 20.77 13.12
CA CYS A 69 0.49 20.23 14.32
C CYS A 69 0.39 18.71 14.37
N ASN A 70 1.53 18.00 14.39
CA ASN A 70 1.53 16.53 14.46
C ASN A 70 1.02 16.01 15.81
N LEU A 71 1.28 16.74 16.89
CA LEU A 71 0.78 16.39 18.23
C LEU A 71 -0.75 16.37 18.29
N GLU A 72 -1.42 17.30 17.60
CA GLU A 72 -2.89 17.31 17.54
C GLU A 72 -3.44 16.05 16.84
N VAL A 73 -2.77 15.58 15.79
CA VAL A 73 -3.14 14.33 15.11
C VAL A 73 -3.07 13.17 16.10
N VAL A 74 -1.97 13.05 16.85
CA VAL A 74 -1.77 11.97 17.81
C VAL A 74 -2.82 12.02 18.91
N HIS A 75 -2.99 13.16 19.58
CA HIS A 75 -3.96 13.31 20.68
C HIS A 75 -5.42 12.98 20.32
N ARG A 76 -5.80 13.15 19.05
CA ARG A 76 -7.16 12.89 18.58
C ARG A 76 -7.37 11.48 18.04
N SER A 77 -6.32 10.67 17.91
CA SER A 77 -6.38 9.44 17.12
C SER A 77 -6.04 8.20 17.93
N THR A 78 -6.74 7.11 17.66
CA THR A 78 -6.36 5.79 18.18
C THR A 78 -5.38 5.10 17.23
N LEU A 79 -5.58 5.28 15.91
CA LEU A 79 -4.72 4.74 14.87
C LEU A 79 -3.97 5.89 14.17
N VAL A 80 -2.65 5.93 14.28
CA VAL A 80 -1.80 7.02 13.75
C VAL A 80 -0.92 6.50 12.62
N PHE A 81 -1.21 6.94 11.39
CA PHE A 81 -0.39 6.68 10.23
C PHE A 81 0.77 7.67 10.12
N LEU A 82 2.00 7.18 10.03
CA LEU A 82 3.20 7.97 9.73
C LEU A 82 3.47 7.92 8.23
N ALA A 83 3.08 8.98 7.52
CA ALA A 83 3.07 9.10 6.07
C ALA A 83 3.99 10.23 5.56
N THR A 84 5.15 10.38 6.21
CA THR A 84 6.17 11.38 5.87
C THR A 84 7.26 10.80 4.96
N LYS A 85 8.24 11.63 4.58
CA LYS A 85 9.42 11.17 3.85
C LYS A 85 10.42 10.51 4.82
N PRO A 86 11.22 9.52 4.37
CA PRO A 86 12.17 8.80 5.24
C PRO A 86 13.08 9.72 6.08
N HIS A 87 13.71 10.72 5.44
CA HIS A 87 14.61 11.65 6.11
C HIS A 87 13.92 12.60 7.11
N ILE A 88 12.59 12.76 7.04
CA ILE A 88 11.81 13.62 7.95
C ILE A 88 11.36 12.83 9.18
N LEU A 89 11.19 11.51 9.06
CA LEU A 89 10.57 10.69 10.08
C LEU A 89 11.25 10.75 11.45
N PRO A 90 12.60 10.75 11.58
CA PRO A 90 13.23 10.82 12.91
C PRO A 90 12.81 12.04 13.73
N GLY A 91 12.78 13.24 13.12
CA GLY A 91 12.35 14.46 13.81
C GLY A 91 10.86 14.46 14.15
N VAL A 92 10.03 13.86 13.28
CA VAL A 92 8.60 13.67 13.56
C VAL A 92 8.38 12.71 14.73
N LEU A 93 9.15 11.61 14.80
CA LEU A 93 9.07 10.66 15.91
C LEU A 93 9.50 11.32 17.22
N GLU A 94 10.56 12.12 17.21
CA GLU A 94 11.00 12.90 18.37
C GLU A 94 9.90 13.88 18.84
N GLU A 95 9.27 14.60 17.91
CA GLU A 95 8.17 15.51 18.19
C GLU A 95 6.98 14.79 18.85
N ILE A 96 6.53 13.67 18.27
CA ILE A 96 5.29 13.01 18.72
C ILE A 96 5.48 12.08 19.92
N ARG A 97 6.72 11.61 20.17
CA ARG A 97 7.04 10.60 21.20
C ARG A 97 6.39 10.89 22.57
N PRO A 98 6.36 12.13 23.10
CA PRO A 98 5.73 12.42 24.39
C PRO A 98 4.21 12.23 24.42
N ALA A 99 3.53 12.33 23.27
CA ALA A 99 2.08 12.19 23.16
C ALA A 99 1.62 10.74 22.93
N VAL A 100 2.54 9.82 22.61
CA VAL A 100 2.21 8.41 22.34
C VAL A 100 1.90 7.66 23.64
N GLY A 101 0.61 7.59 23.97
CA GLY A 101 0.05 6.75 25.02
C GLY A 101 -0.19 5.28 24.62
N PRO A 102 -0.49 4.39 25.58
CA PRO A 102 -0.61 2.93 25.38
C PRO A 102 -1.81 2.48 24.52
N HIS A 103 -2.79 3.37 24.29
CA HIS A 103 -3.93 3.09 23.43
C HIS A 103 -3.64 3.33 21.94
N HIS A 104 -2.54 4.02 21.61
CA HIS A 104 -2.21 4.32 20.21
C HIS A 104 -1.68 3.08 19.48
N ILE A 105 -2.09 2.96 18.24
CA ILE A 105 -1.54 2.04 17.25
C ILE A 105 -0.82 2.90 16.21
N VAL A 106 0.50 2.77 16.12
CA VAL A 106 1.32 3.54 15.20
C VAL A 106 1.59 2.71 13.96
N VAL A 107 1.16 3.21 12.80
CA VAL A 107 1.29 2.54 11.50
C VAL A 107 2.25 3.32 10.62
N SER A 108 3.44 2.79 10.35
CA SER A 108 4.39 3.44 9.44
C SER A 108 4.20 2.97 8.00
N LEU A 109 4.15 3.91 7.06
CA LEU A 109 4.22 3.64 5.61
C LEU A 109 5.56 4.10 5.00
N VAL A 110 6.52 4.47 5.86
CA VAL A 110 7.75 5.13 5.44
C VAL A 110 8.74 4.09 4.93
N ALA A 111 9.10 4.20 3.65
CA ALA A 111 10.04 3.30 3.01
C ALA A 111 11.42 3.32 3.68
N GLY A 112 12.07 2.15 3.77
CA GLY A 112 13.38 1.98 4.40
C GLY A 112 13.38 1.95 5.93
N ILE A 113 12.29 2.32 6.60
CA ILE A 113 12.28 2.38 8.06
C ILE A 113 11.73 1.08 8.65
N THR A 114 12.59 0.34 9.35
CA THR A 114 12.24 -0.93 9.99
C THR A 114 11.42 -0.76 11.26
N ILE A 115 10.67 -1.81 11.62
CA ILE A 115 9.96 -1.93 12.90
C ILE A 115 10.94 -1.76 14.06
N GLN A 116 12.15 -2.35 13.96
CA GLN A 116 13.19 -2.18 14.96
C GLN A 116 13.54 -0.70 15.19
N THR A 117 13.72 0.07 14.11
CA THR A 117 13.99 1.51 14.19
C THR A 117 12.83 2.27 14.82
N LEU A 118 11.58 1.96 14.43
CA LEU A 118 10.38 2.57 15.02
C LEU A 118 10.30 2.29 16.53
N GLN A 119 10.47 1.04 16.95
CA GLN A 119 10.41 0.64 18.36
C GLN A 119 11.51 1.26 19.22
N ARG A 120 12.69 1.52 18.64
CA ARG A 120 13.78 2.23 19.33
C ARG A 120 13.43 3.70 19.56
N LEU A 121 12.78 4.34 18.59
CA LEU A 121 12.47 5.77 18.60
C LEU A 121 11.15 6.11 19.30
N LEU A 122 10.25 5.13 19.47
CA LEU A 122 8.98 5.28 20.18
C LEU A 122 9.07 4.75 21.62
N PRO A 123 8.07 5.03 22.47
CA PRO A 123 7.98 4.41 23.79
C PRO A 123 7.95 2.87 23.70
N PRO A 124 8.60 2.12 24.62
CA PRO A 124 8.77 0.67 24.51
C PRO A 124 7.49 -0.17 24.41
N TRP A 125 6.36 0.33 24.89
CA TRP A 125 5.05 -0.34 24.87
C TRP A 125 4.22 0.00 23.62
N THR A 126 4.76 0.78 22.69
CA THR A 126 4.01 1.22 21.51
C THR A 126 3.67 0.03 20.61
N LYS A 127 2.40 -0.04 20.21
CA LYS A 127 1.91 -0.99 19.21
C LYS A 127 2.29 -0.46 17.83
N VAL A 128 3.28 -1.09 17.20
CA VAL A 128 3.80 -0.65 15.89
C VAL A 128 3.37 -1.63 14.82
N LEU A 129 2.89 -1.11 13.70
CA LEU A 129 2.69 -1.84 12.46
C LEU A 129 3.50 -1.13 11.36
N ARG A 130 4.17 -1.90 10.50
CA ARG A 130 4.81 -1.36 9.29
C ARG A 130 4.01 -1.85 8.09
N ILE A 131 3.60 -0.93 7.23
CA ILE A 131 2.94 -1.25 5.97
C ILE A 131 3.75 -0.77 4.79
N MET A 132 3.58 -1.45 3.67
CA MET A 132 4.09 -1.01 2.38
C MET A 132 2.97 -1.09 1.35
N PRO A 133 2.33 0.04 1.00
CA PRO A 133 1.39 0.10 -0.10
C PRO A 133 2.07 0.43 -1.44
N ASN A 134 1.37 0.15 -2.53
CA ASN A 134 1.76 0.61 -3.86
C ASN A 134 0.82 1.71 -4.40
N LEU A 135 1.22 2.36 -5.50
CA LEU A 135 0.48 3.50 -6.05
C LEU A 135 -0.99 3.22 -6.41
N PRO A 136 -1.37 2.04 -6.95
CA PRO A 136 -2.76 1.68 -7.24
C PRO A 136 -3.75 1.77 -6.08
N CYS A 137 -3.31 1.90 -4.82
CA CYS A 137 -4.19 2.27 -3.70
C CYS A 137 -4.98 3.57 -3.96
N VAL A 138 -4.46 4.51 -4.78
CA VAL A 138 -5.18 5.75 -5.10
C VAL A 138 -6.45 5.54 -5.93
N VAL A 139 -6.56 4.39 -6.61
CA VAL A 139 -7.74 3.94 -7.37
C VAL A 139 -8.37 2.69 -6.75
N GLN A 140 -8.07 2.41 -5.47
CA GLN A 140 -8.63 1.28 -4.71
C GLN A 140 -8.34 -0.11 -5.31
N ALA A 141 -7.27 -0.23 -6.09
CA ALA A 141 -6.79 -1.48 -6.69
C ALA A 141 -5.35 -1.78 -6.25
N GLY A 142 -5.03 -1.39 -5.01
CA GLY A 142 -3.72 -1.54 -4.41
C GLY A 142 -3.31 -2.98 -4.14
N ALA A 143 -2.02 -3.16 -3.95
CA ALA A 143 -1.48 -4.31 -3.24
C ALA A 143 -0.59 -3.77 -2.12
N MET A 144 -0.79 -4.33 -0.94
CA MET A 144 -0.17 -3.88 0.30
C MET A 144 0.24 -5.10 1.11
N VAL A 145 1.36 -4.98 1.80
CA VAL A 145 1.74 -5.92 2.84
C VAL A 145 1.97 -5.19 4.15
N PHE A 146 1.80 -5.89 5.27
CA PHE A 146 2.14 -5.37 6.58
C PHE A 146 2.80 -6.38 7.49
N SER A 147 3.53 -5.88 8.48
CA SER A 147 4.19 -6.66 9.52
C SER A 147 3.99 -5.99 10.89
N ARG A 148 4.02 -6.82 11.94
CA ARG A 148 3.76 -6.39 13.31
C ARG A 148 5.05 -6.20 14.10
N GLY A 149 5.07 -5.16 14.92
CA GLY A 149 6.02 -5.02 16.01
C GLY A 149 5.67 -5.90 17.20
N THR A 150 6.58 -5.95 18.17
CA THR A 150 6.54 -6.83 19.34
C THR A 150 5.28 -6.66 20.19
N ASN A 151 4.72 -5.44 20.25
CA ASN A 151 3.55 -5.15 21.08
C ASN A 151 2.22 -5.13 20.31
N ALA A 152 2.22 -5.34 18.99
CA ALA A 152 0.98 -5.36 18.19
C ALA A 152 0.46 -6.81 18.06
N GLY A 153 -0.75 -7.05 18.57
CA GLY A 153 -1.38 -8.37 18.60
C GLY A 153 -2.30 -8.62 17.41
N ASP A 154 -3.12 -9.66 17.52
CA ASP A 154 -4.10 -10.04 16.50
C ASP A 154 -5.20 -8.98 16.31
N GLU A 155 -5.58 -8.28 17.39
CA GLU A 155 -6.61 -7.25 17.36
C GLU A 155 -6.18 -6.05 16.49
N GLU A 156 -4.94 -5.56 16.65
CA GLU A 156 -4.41 -4.48 15.83
C GLU A 156 -4.20 -4.89 14.37
N ALA A 157 -3.74 -6.12 14.13
CA ALA A 157 -3.56 -6.66 12.78
C ALA A 157 -4.90 -6.80 12.05
N ALA A 158 -5.91 -7.35 12.73
CA ALA A 158 -7.26 -7.51 12.17
C ALA A 158 -7.92 -6.14 11.89
N LEU A 159 -7.76 -5.17 12.79
CA LEU A 159 -8.23 -3.80 12.58
C LEU A 159 -7.60 -3.20 11.33
N LEU A 160 -6.26 -3.24 11.22
CA LEU A 160 -5.54 -2.67 10.10
C LEU A 160 -5.93 -3.35 8.77
N LYS A 161 -5.96 -4.68 8.72
CA LYS A 161 -6.36 -5.45 7.53
C LYS A 161 -7.80 -5.15 7.14
N GLY A 162 -8.72 -5.07 8.11
CA GLY A 162 -10.13 -4.75 7.89
C GLY A 162 -10.34 -3.36 7.28
N LEU A 163 -9.56 -2.36 7.73
CA LEU A 163 -9.58 -1.01 7.18
C LEU A 163 -9.00 -0.97 5.77
N LEU A 164 -7.77 -1.46 5.61
CA LEU A 164 -7.00 -1.34 4.37
C LEU A 164 -7.50 -2.25 3.24
N SER A 165 -8.27 -3.29 3.53
CA SER A 165 -8.90 -4.14 2.49
C SER A 165 -9.78 -3.35 1.50
N SER A 166 -10.26 -2.17 1.89
CA SER A 166 -10.97 -1.22 1.00
C SER A 166 -10.08 -0.61 -0.09
N CYS A 167 -8.77 -0.60 0.11
CA CYS A 167 -7.77 0.00 -0.77
C CYS A 167 -7.16 -1.00 -1.76
N GLY A 168 -7.52 -2.29 -1.65
CA GLY A 168 -6.99 -3.39 -2.44
C GLY A 168 -6.54 -4.58 -1.57
N LEU A 169 -5.65 -5.42 -2.12
CA LEU A 169 -5.10 -6.58 -1.41
C LEU A 169 -4.23 -6.11 -0.23
N CYS A 170 -4.48 -6.65 0.96
CA CYS A 170 -3.71 -6.34 2.17
C CYS A 170 -3.38 -7.64 2.92
N GLU A 171 -2.11 -8.03 2.91
CA GLU A 171 -1.66 -9.28 3.53
C GLU A 171 -0.61 -9.06 4.62
N GLU A 172 -0.71 -9.89 5.65
CA GLU A 172 0.31 -9.92 6.69
C GLU A 172 1.47 -10.82 6.26
N VAL A 173 2.70 -10.33 6.42
CA VAL A 173 3.91 -11.04 6.01
C VAL A 173 5.03 -10.83 7.04
N PRO A 174 6.08 -11.67 7.04
CA PRO A 174 7.34 -11.36 7.71
C PRO A 174 7.90 -10.02 7.22
N GLU A 175 8.50 -9.22 8.11
CA GLU A 175 9.05 -7.90 7.74
C GLU A 175 10.08 -7.98 6.61
N SER A 176 10.84 -9.09 6.53
CA SER A 176 11.79 -9.35 5.45
C SER A 176 11.16 -9.42 4.04
N TYR A 177 9.84 -9.62 3.94
CA TYR A 177 9.13 -9.63 2.66
C TYR A 177 8.70 -8.23 2.21
N ILE A 178 8.82 -7.20 3.05
CA ILE A 178 8.45 -5.83 2.67
C ILE A 178 9.37 -5.30 1.57
N ASP A 179 10.66 -5.60 1.62
CA ASP A 179 11.60 -5.14 0.58
C ASP A 179 11.39 -5.91 -0.73
N ILE A 180 11.04 -7.20 -0.65
CA ILE A 180 10.61 -8.02 -1.81
C ILE A 180 9.32 -7.43 -2.41
N HIS A 181 8.33 -7.11 -1.58
CA HIS A 181 7.08 -6.46 -2.03
C HIS A 181 7.37 -5.10 -2.67
N THR A 182 8.34 -4.35 -2.17
CA THR A 182 8.76 -3.07 -2.76
C THR A 182 9.29 -3.28 -4.18
N GLY A 183 10.17 -4.25 -4.39
CA GLY A 183 10.71 -4.59 -5.72
C GLY A 183 9.67 -5.18 -6.68
N LEU A 184 8.72 -5.95 -6.16
CA LEU A 184 7.65 -6.60 -6.93
C LEU A 184 6.49 -5.67 -7.25
N SER A 185 5.85 -5.11 -6.23
CA SER A 185 4.57 -4.40 -6.33
C SER A 185 4.71 -2.89 -6.29
N GLY A 186 5.61 -2.37 -5.45
CA GLY A 186 5.91 -0.94 -5.39
C GLY A 186 6.47 -0.44 -6.73
N SER A 187 7.61 -0.99 -7.14
CA SER A 187 8.26 -0.72 -8.42
C SER A 187 7.53 -1.35 -9.62
N GLY A 188 6.81 -2.46 -9.39
CA GLY A 188 6.07 -3.21 -10.42
C GLY A 188 5.10 -2.38 -11.24
N VAL A 189 4.51 -1.36 -10.64
CA VAL A 189 3.59 -0.43 -11.32
C VAL A 189 4.27 0.22 -12.53
N ALA A 190 5.56 0.59 -12.40
CA ALA A 190 6.32 1.17 -13.50
C ALA A 190 6.61 0.14 -14.61
N TYR A 191 6.85 -1.13 -14.24
CA TYR A 191 7.07 -2.20 -15.21
C TYR A 191 5.81 -2.42 -16.07
N VAL A 192 4.64 -2.38 -15.42
CA VAL A 192 3.34 -2.49 -16.10
C VAL A 192 3.09 -1.30 -17.03
N TYR A 193 3.45 -0.07 -16.63
CA TYR A 193 3.34 1.10 -17.51
C TYR A 193 4.25 1.01 -18.73
N LEU A 194 5.51 0.59 -18.54
CA LEU A 194 6.45 0.38 -19.64
C LEU A 194 5.92 -0.69 -20.61
N PHE A 195 5.37 -1.79 -20.08
CA PHE A 195 4.79 -2.83 -20.92
C PHE A 195 3.53 -2.35 -21.67
N ALA A 196 2.67 -1.56 -21.02
CA ALA A 196 1.50 -0.95 -21.65
C ALA A 196 1.89 0.01 -22.79
N GLU A 197 2.92 0.82 -22.57
CA GLU A 197 3.49 1.73 -23.57
C GLU A 197 4.03 0.94 -24.76
N ALA A 198 4.85 -0.09 -24.53
CA ALA A 198 5.40 -0.94 -25.60
C ALA A 198 4.30 -1.66 -26.41
N LEU A 199 3.23 -2.13 -25.76
CA LEU A 199 2.06 -2.69 -26.45
C LEU A 199 1.37 -1.65 -27.35
N ALA A 200 1.16 -0.44 -26.84
CA ALA A 200 0.51 0.63 -27.58
C ALA A 200 1.37 1.06 -28.79
N GLU A 201 2.68 1.23 -28.61
CA GLU A 201 3.62 1.54 -29.69
C GLU A 201 3.66 0.44 -30.75
N GLY A 202 3.62 -0.83 -30.33
CA GLY A 202 3.49 -1.98 -31.22
C GLY A 202 2.23 -1.90 -32.08
N ALA A 203 1.08 -1.54 -31.51
CA ALA A 203 -0.16 -1.37 -32.26
C ALA A 203 -0.13 -0.15 -33.20
N VAL A 204 0.50 0.95 -32.79
CA VAL A 204 0.71 2.14 -33.65
C VAL A 204 1.57 1.80 -34.85
N LYS A 205 2.64 1.02 -34.65
CA LYS A 205 3.48 0.50 -35.74
C LYS A 205 2.69 -0.31 -36.77
N MET A 206 1.60 -0.96 -36.34
CA MET A 206 0.69 -1.72 -37.21
C MET A 206 -0.45 -0.86 -37.80
N GLY A 207 -0.46 0.45 -37.56
CA GLY A 207 -1.39 1.41 -38.16
C GLY A 207 -2.56 1.86 -37.26
N MET A 208 -2.57 1.50 -35.98
CA MET A 208 -3.63 1.95 -35.05
C MET A 208 -3.39 3.40 -34.57
N PRO A 209 -4.45 4.23 -34.41
CA PRO A 209 -4.30 5.54 -33.78
C PRO A 209 -3.82 5.44 -32.33
N GLY A 210 -2.84 6.27 -31.95
CA GLY A 210 -2.18 6.18 -30.63
C GLY A 210 -3.12 6.21 -29.43
N ALA A 211 -4.07 7.14 -29.40
CA ALA A 211 -5.02 7.23 -28.28
C ALA A 211 -5.91 5.98 -28.13
N LEU A 212 -6.23 5.29 -29.23
CA LEU A 212 -6.98 4.03 -29.20
C LEU A 212 -6.07 2.89 -28.70
N ALA A 213 -4.84 2.81 -29.22
CA ALA A 213 -3.85 1.81 -28.83
C ALA A 213 -3.56 1.85 -27.31
N SER A 214 -3.34 3.04 -26.75
CA SER A 214 -3.09 3.20 -25.31
C SER A 214 -4.26 2.72 -24.45
N ARG A 215 -5.51 3.03 -24.84
CA ARG A 215 -6.70 2.58 -24.10
C ARG A 215 -6.88 1.06 -24.17
N ILE A 216 -6.69 0.47 -25.36
CA ILE A 216 -6.80 -0.98 -25.55
C ILE A 216 -5.70 -1.71 -24.78
N ALA A 217 -4.47 -1.21 -24.79
CA ALA A 217 -3.37 -1.79 -24.02
C ALA A 217 -3.69 -1.79 -22.51
N ALA A 218 -4.12 -0.65 -21.96
CA ALA A 218 -4.52 -0.56 -20.55
C ALA A 218 -5.68 -1.52 -20.20
N GLN A 219 -6.71 -1.60 -21.04
CA GLN A 219 -7.84 -2.50 -20.83
C GLN A 219 -7.43 -3.98 -20.92
N THR A 220 -6.48 -4.32 -21.80
CA THR A 220 -5.95 -5.68 -21.95
C THR A 220 -5.23 -6.12 -20.68
N LEU A 221 -4.42 -5.25 -20.09
CA LEU A 221 -3.72 -5.52 -18.83
C LEU A 221 -4.70 -5.65 -17.66
N LEU A 222 -5.69 -4.76 -17.57
CA LEU A 222 -6.74 -4.85 -16.55
C LEU A 222 -7.49 -6.18 -16.62
N GLY A 223 -7.94 -6.57 -17.83
CA GLY A 223 -8.68 -7.82 -18.03
C GLY A 223 -7.84 -9.06 -17.68
N ALA A 224 -6.59 -9.12 -18.13
CA ALA A 224 -5.69 -10.24 -17.82
C ALA A 224 -5.40 -10.36 -16.31
N ALA A 225 -5.14 -9.24 -15.63
CA ALA A 225 -4.93 -9.22 -14.19
C ALA A 225 -6.20 -9.64 -13.42
N LYS A 226 -7.38 -9.18 -13.86
CA LYS A 226 -8.65 -9.56 -13.25
C LYS A 226 -8.93 -11.06 -13.40
N MET A 227 -8.68 -11.64 -14.58
CA MET A 227 -8.81 -13.09 -14.79
C MET A 227 -7.89 -13.90 -13.87
N LEU A 228 -6.65 -13.45 -13.68
CA LEU A 228 -5.71 -14.10 -12.75
C LEU A 228 -6.24 -14.10 -11.31
N LEU A 229 -6.74 -12.95 -10.86
CA LEU A 229 -7.21 -12.77 -9.48
C LEU A 229 -8.53 -13.52 -9.21
N GLU A 230 -9.45 -13.53 -10.17
CA GLU A 230 -10.78 -14.11 -9.98
C GLU A 230 -10.83 -15.62 -10.19
N THR A 231 -10.02 -16.15 -11.11
CA THR A 231 -10.01 -17.61 -11.38
C THR A 231 -9.05 -18.37 -10.46
N GLY A 232 -8.00 -17.70 -9.97
CA GLY A 232 -6.94 -18.36 -9.19
C GLY A 232 -6.12 -19.38 -9.99
N GLU A 233 -6.29 -19.42 -11.31
CA GLU A 233 -5.58 -20.37 -12.16
C GLU A 233 -4.12 -19.99 -12.37
N HIS A 234 -3.28 -21.02 -12.58
CA HIS A 234 -1.86 -20.81 -12.84
C HIS A 234 -1.66 -19.98 -14.13
N PRO A 235 -0.79 -18.95 -14.14
CA PRO A 235 -0.59 -18.07 -15.31
C PRO A 235 -0.23 -18.81 -16.61
N ALA A 236 0.47 -19.94 -16.52
CA ALA A 236 0.79 -20.76 -17.69
C ALA A 236 -0.45 -21.42 -18.33
N LYS A 237 -1.46 -21.77 -17.52
CA LYS A 237 -2.74 -22.31 -18.02
C LYS A 237 -3.51 -21.22 -18.76
N LEU A 238 -3.76 -20.07 -18.12
CA LEU A 238 -4.47 -18.95 -18.75
C LEU A 238 -3.78 -18.48 -20.05
N ARG A 239 -2.44 -18.47 -20.08
CA ARG A 239 -1.68 -18.22 -21.31
C ARG A 239 -1.93 -19.28 -22.39
N GLY A 240 -2.03 -20.55 -22.01
CA GLY A 240 -2.37 -21.65 -22.91
C GLY A 240 -3.79 -21.54 -23.46
N ASP A 241 -4.75 -21.15 -22.62
CA ASP A 241 -6.16 -21.05 -22.99
C ASP A 241 -6.43 -19.99 -24.08
N VAL A 242 -5.59 -18.95 -24.17
CA VAL A 242 -5.66 -17.90 -25.22
C VAL A 242 -4.75 -18.18 -26.44
N CYS A 243 -4.11 -19.35 -26.46
CA CYS A 243 -3.09 -19.71 -27.46
C CYS A 243 -3.62 -20.82 -28.38
N THR A 244 -4.25 -20.43 -29.49
CA THR A 244 -4.72 -21.39 -30.49
C THR A 244 -3.58 -21.92 -31.37
N PRO A 245 -3.60 -23.22 -31.78
CA PRO A 245 -2.59 -23.77 -32.68
C PRO A 245 -2.48 -22.98 -33.99
N GLY A 246 -1.28 -22.49 -34.30
CA GLY A 246 -1.02 -21.65 -35.48
C GLY A 246 -1.60 -20.23 -35.42
N GLY A 247 -2.20 -19.83 -34.29
CA GLY A 247 -2.82 -18.51 -34.12
C GLY A 247 -1.80 -17.39 -33.86
N THR A 248 -2.25 -16.14 -33.88
CA THR A 248 -1.38 -14.96 -33.69
C THR A 248 -0.65 -14.96 -32.35
N THR A 249 -1.30 -15.43 -31.27
CA THR A 249 -0.74 -15.47 -29.91
C THR A 249 0.56 -16.27 -29.83
N ILE A 250 0.65 -17.47 -30.43
CA ILE A 250 1.87 -18.29 -30.29
C ILE A 250 3.07 -17.66 -31.00
N TYR A 251 2.85 -17.03 -32.15
CA TYR A 251 3.91 -16.32 -32.87
C TYR A 251 4.40 -15.10 -32.08
N ALA A 252 3.49 -14.36 -31.43
CA ALA A 252 3.84 -13.24 -30.55
C ALA A 252 4.62 -13.72 -29.31
N LEU A 253 4.15 -14.77 -28.63
CA LEU A 253 4.82 -15.36 -27.47
C LEU A 253 6.23 -15.84 -27.82
N HIS A 254 6.42 -16.45 -28.99
CA HIS A 254 7.76 -16.85 -29.46
C HIS A 254 8.72 -15.65 -29.60
N GLN A 255 8.25 -14.49 -30.05
CA GLN A 255 9.09 -13.28 -30.10
C GLN A 255 9.41 -12.73 -28.71
N LEU A 256 8.46 -12.79 -27.76
CA LEU A 256 8.70 -12.39 -26.37
C LEU A 256 9.74 -13.30 -25.69
N GLU A 257 9.69 -14.61 -25.94
CA GLU A 257 10.68 -15.55 -25.41
C GLU A 257 12.06 -15.35 -26.08
N LYS A 258 12.12 -15.05 -27.39
CA LYS A 258 13.37 -14.63 -28.06
C LYS A 258 13.99 -13.38 -27.44
N GLY A 259 13.15 -12.45 -27.00
CA GLY A 259 13.56 -11.26 -26.25
C GLY A 259 13.90 -11.51 -24.79
N ALA A 260 13.88 -12.77 -24.32
CA ALA A 260 14.17 -13.16 -22.95
C ALA A 260 13.29 -12.46 -21.89
N LEU A 261 12.02 -12.15 -22.22
CA LEU A 261 11.11 -11.37 -21.37
C LEU A 261 11.09 -11.83 -19.90
N ARG A 262 11.07 -13.15 -19.68
CA ARG A 262 11.04 -13.72 -18.32
C ARG A 262 12.26 -13.33 -17.50
N ALA A 263 13.45 -13.51 -18.07
CA ALA A 263 14.70 -13.21 -17.39
C ALA A 263 14.75 -11.71 -17.05
N THR A 264 14.46 -10.84 -18.02
CA THR A 264 14.48 -9.38 -17.81
C THR A 264 13.52 -8.93 -16.71
N VAL A 265 12.31 -9.50 -16.64
CA VAL A 265 11.34 -9.15 -15.59
C VAL A 265 11.79 -9.68 -14.22
N MET A 266 12.36 -10.88 -14.14
CA MET A 266 12.91 -11.43 -12.90
C MET A 266 14.07 -10.58 -12.38
N ASP A 267 15.01 -10.21 -13.25
CA ASP A 267 16.16 -9.37 -12.94
C ASP A 267 15.72 -7.98 -12.45
N ALA A 268 14.65 -7.42 -13.03
CA ALA A 268 14.09 -6.14 -12.58
C ALA A 268 13.56 -6.20 -11.13
N VAL A 269 12.85 -7.28 -10.77
CA VAL A 269 12.34 -7.48 -9.41
C VAL A 269 13.52 -7.67 -8.44
N GLU A 270 14.53 -8.45 -8.81
CA GLU A 270 15.73 -8.66 -7.99
C GLU A 270 16.47 -7.34 -7.77
N ALA A 271 16.78 -6.60 -8.83
CA ALA A 271 17.50 -5.33 -8.73
C ALA A 271 16.77 -4.31 -7.85
N ALA A 272 15.45 -4.18 -8.00
CA ALA A 272 14.65 -3.29 -7.18
C ALA A 272 14.56 -3.74 -5.71
N THR A 273 14.48 -5.06 -5.47
CA THR A 273 14.50 -5.63 -4.11
C THR A 273 15.84 -5.35 -3.42
N ASN A 274 16.96 -5.60 -4.11
CA ASN A 274 18.30 -5.32 -3.58
C ASN A 274 18.46 -3.84 -3.24
N ARG A 275 17.97 -2.94 -4.10
CA ARG A 275 18.00 -1.50 -3.81
C ARG A 275 17.14 -1.14 -2.59
N ALA A 276 15.97 -1.75 -2.43
CA ALA A 276 15.12 -1.53 -1.26
C ALA A 276 15.80 -1.98 0.03
N CYS A 277 16.47 -3.14 0.01
CA CYS A 277 17.27 -3.64 1.14
C CYS A 277 18.41 -2.68 1.51
N ASP A 278 19.09 -2.08 0.53
CA ASP A 278 20.15 -1.12 0.80
C ASP A 278 19.63 0.18 1.43
N MET A 279 18.48 0.67 0.97
CA MET A 279 17.81 1.83 1.57
C MET A 279 17.35 1.61 3.02
N ALA A 280 17.22 0.36 3.48
CA ALA A 280 16.83 0.03 4.85
C ALA A 280 18.03 -0.05 5.82
N LYS A 281 19.26 -0.04 5.31
CA LYS A 281 20.50 -0.06 6.09
C LYS A 281 21.02 1.35 6.42
N ASP A 282 20.60 2.35 5.63
CA ASP A 282 20.93 3.77 5.77
C ASP A 282 20.03 4.48 6.80
#